data_AF-A0A3D8SHR6-F1
#
_entry.id   AF-A0A3D8SHR6-F1
#
_cell.length_a   1.000
_cell.length_b   1.000
_cell.length_c   1.000
_cell.angle_alpha   90.00
_cell.angle_beta   90.00
_cell.angle_gamma   90.00
#
_symmetry.space_group_name_H-M   'P 1'
#
loop_
_entity.id
_entity.type
_entity.pdbx_description
1 polymer ?
#
loop_
_entity_poly.entity_id
_entity_poly.type
_entity_poly.pdbx_seq_one_letter_code
_entity_poly.pdbx_strand_id
1 'polypeptide(L)'
;MQYKNVLLASVLAFSSLASALPSILSPRAGFPLQKRAVTVFTDGASASINPAISTTVFNPNDVGGKADAASAVADVLNKVVALVQGLIDGDTVRRQRFTQETVAAVKSQFPGKAVVMCNVGYTTTGTIDVVQKTSYKAKVGANVSFDVLVFGKGVTFTRSGDGGFQNWAYNLITGCTANGANLVC
;
A
#
# COMPACT_ATOMS: atom_id res chain seq x y z
N MET A 1 -42.87 -11.36 65.74
CA MET A 1 -42.88 -9.89 65.93
C MET A 1 -41.92 -9.32 64.88
N GLN A 2 -42.38 -8.98 63.67
CA GLN A 2 -42.99 -7.71 63.22
C GLN A 2 -42.09 -6.47 63.34
N TYR A 3 -42.18 -5.65 62.28
CA TYR A 3 -41.71 -4.27 62.03
C TYR A 3 -40.38 -4.15 61.27
N LYS A 4 -40.22 -3.30 60.24
CA LYS A 4 -41.13 -2.36 59.54
C LYS A 4 -40.42 -1.85 58.28
N ASN A 5 -41.21 -1.51 57.26
CA ASN A 5 -40.85 -0.74 56.06
C ASN A 5 -40.15 0.59 56.40
N VAL A 6 -39.18 1.01 55.58
CA VAL A 6 -39.06 2.41 55.09
C VAL A 6 -38.53 2.41 53.66
N LEU A 7 -39.43 2.75 52.73
CA LEU A 7 -39.11 3.31 51.41
C LEU A 7 -38.50 4.71 51.61
N LEU A 8 -37.42 5.04 50.91
CA LEU A 8 -37.18 6.41 50.46
C LEU A 8 -36.90 6.41 48.96
N ALA A 9 -37.88 6.93 48.24
CA ALA A 9 -37.76 7.35 46.85
C ALA A 9 -36.87 8.60 46.79
N SER A 10 -36.00 8.68 45.79
CA SER A 10 -35.41 9.93 45.35
C SER A 10 -35.36 9.91 43.83
N VAL A 11 -36.43 10.47 43.26
CA VAL A 11 -36.56 10.82 41.85
C VAL A 11 -35.68 12.03 41.62
N LEU A 12 -34.59 11.87 40.86
CA LEU A 12 -33.93 13.00 40.21
C LEU A 12 -34.27 12.94 38.73
N ALA A 13 -35.19 13.82 38.35
CA ALA A 13 -35.54 14.13 36.98
C ALA A 13 -34.30 14.68 36.27
N PHE A 14 -33.83 13.98 35.24
CA PHE A 14 -32.92 14.57 34.26
C PHE A 14 -33.76 15.16 33.13
N SER A 15 -33.76 16.49 33.14
CA SER A 15 -34.32 17.36 32.13
C SER A 15 -33.81 16.98 30.74
N SER A 16 -34.75 16.75 29.83
CA SER A 16 -34.56 16.69 28.39
C SER A 16 -33.89 17.96 27.86
N LEU A 17 -32.81 17.82 27.08
CA LEU A 17 -32.39 18.72 26.00
C LEU A 17 -31.18 18.12 25.27
N ALA A 18 -31.44 17.37 24.20
CA ALA A 18 -30.45 17.11 23.15
C ALA A 18 -31.17 17.17 21.80
N SER A 19 -31.66 18.38 21.49
CA SER A 19 -32.00 18.78 20.14
C SER A 19 -30.72 18.95 19.31
N ALA A 20 -30.84 18.61 18.03
CA ALA A 20 -29.91 18.83 16.93
C ALA A 20 -28.76 17.81 16.80
N LEU A 21 -29.04 16.76 16.02
CA LEU A 21 -28.06 16.18 15.11
C LEU A 21 -27.56 17.28 14.16
N PRO A 22 -26.25 17.54 14.08
CA PRO A 22 -25.69 18.10 12.87
C PRO A 22 -25.21 16.90 12.04
N SER A 23 -26.00 16.50 11.05
CA SER A 23 -25.55 15.73 9.90
C SER A 23 -24.60 16.60 9.08
N ILE A 24 -23.37 16.76 9.58
CA ILE A 24 -22.25 17.31 8.83
C ILE A 24 -21.57 16.09 8.20
N LEU A 25 -21.76 15.92 6.89
CA LEU A 25 -20.77 15.24 6.06
C LEU A 25 -19.46 16.01 6.22
N SER A 26 -18.66 15.65 7.21
CA SER A 26 -17.23 15.95 7.15
C SER A 26 -16.65 15.12 6.02
N PRO A 27 -15.90 15.71 5.06
CA PRO A 27 -14.95 14.91 4.30
C PRO A 27 -14.06 14.23 5.34
N ARG A 28 -14.14 12.89 5.40
CA ARG A 28 -13.39 12.08 6.36
C ARG A 28 -11.92 12.27 5.99
N ALA A 29 -11.26 13.20 6.68
CA ALA A 29 -9.84 13.45 6.54
C ALA A 29 -9.13 12.10 6.62
N GLY A 30 -8.41 11.73 5.56
CA GLY A 30 -7.55 10.56 5.60
C GLY A 30 -6.69 10.67 6.85
N PHE A 31 -6.75 9.66 7.71
CA PHE A 31 -5.89 9.66 8.90
C PHE A 31 -4.45 9.76 8.41
N PRO A 32 -3.64 10.69 8.93
CA PRO A 32 -2.23 10.71 8.62
C PRO A 32 -1.66 9.38 9.13
N LEU A 33 -1.43 8.43 8.23
CA LEU A 33 -0.66 7.25 8.61
C LEU A 33 0.71 7.74 9.01
N GLN A 34 1.09 7.45 10.26
CA GLN A 34 2.49 7.45 10.63
C GLN A 34 3.25 6.68 9.56
N LYS A 35 4.36 7.26 9.10
CA LYS A 35 5.41 6.59 8.32
C LYS A 35 5.83 5.31 9.04
N ARG A 36 5.13 4.21 8.75
CA ARG A 36 5.41 2.89 9.30
C ARG A 36 6.29 2.18 8.29
N ALA A 37 7.32 1.52 8.81
CA ALA A 37 8.18 0.74 7.96
C ALA A 37 7.37 -0.38 7.28
N VAL A 38 7.51 -0.51 5.98
CA VAL A 38 6.93 -1.59 5.17
C VAL A 38 8.07 -2.55 4.85
N THR A 39 7.87 -3.82 5.20
CA THR A 39 8.82 -4.87 4.79
C THR A 39 8.56 -5.26 3.34
N VAL A 40 9.55 -5.09 2.48
CA VAL A 40 9.50 -5.50 1.08
C VAL A 40 10.41 -6.70 0.87
N PHE A 41 10.02 -7.57 -0.03
CA PHE A 41 10.67 -8.86 -0.26
C PHE A 41 11.16 -8.98 -1.70
N THR A 42 12.15 -9.85 -1.87
CA THR A 42 12.59 -10.42 -3.15
C THR A 42 12.78 -11.92 -2.93
N ASP A 43 13.48 -12.64 -3.81
CA ASP A 43 13.53 -14.11 -3.82
C ASP A 43 13.91 -14.75 -2.48
N GLY A 44 14.92 -14.19 -1.80
CA GLY A 44 15.44 -14.72 -0.54
C GLY A 44 15.92 -13.63 0.42
N ALA A 45 15.55 -12.38 0.16
CA ALA A 45 15.92 -11.25 1.00
C ALA A 45 14.71 -10.36 1.27
N SER A 46 14.78 -9.62 2.37
CA SER A 46 13.78 -8.63 2.76
C SER A 46 14.45 -7.35 3.22
N ALA A 47 13.79 -6.22 3.01
CA ALA A 47 14.22 -4.93 3.52
C ALA A 47 13.07 -4.23 4.23
N SER A 48 13.34 -3.63 5.39
CA SER A 48 12.37 -2.80 6.10
C SER A 48 12.54 -1.35 5.65
N ILE A 49 11.60 -0.86 4.85
CA ILE A 49 11.68 0.46 4.22
C ILE A 49 10.75 1.41 4.94
N ASN A 50 11.28 2.53 5.42
CA ASN A 50 10.43 3.64 5.81
C ASN A 50 10.25 4.54 4.58
N PRO A 51 9.09 4.51 3.88
CA PRO A 51 8.96 5.19 2.60
C PRO A 51 9.33 6.66 2.72
N ALA A 52 10.24 7.13 1.86
CA ALA A 52 10.64 8.54 1.87
C ALA A 52 9.43 9.45 1.56
N ILE A 53 8.50 8.95 0.75
CA ILE A 53 7.31 9.65 0.30
C ILE A 53 6.13 9.36 1.24
N SER A 54 5.51 10.41 1.75
CA SER A 54 4.26 10.31 2.49
C SER A 54 3.09 10.41 1.51
N THR A 55 2.19 9.44 1.54
CA THR A 55 1.01 9.39 0.66
C THR A 55 -0.27 9.35 1.46
N THR A 56 -1.34 9.96 0.95
CA THR A 56 -2.69 9.71 1.47
C THR A 56 -3.08 8.25 1.22
N VAL A 57 -3.69 7.62 2.21
CA VAL A 57 -4.14 6.23 2.13
C VAL A 57 -5.47 6.19 1.42
N PHE A 58 -5.59 5.30 0.45
CA PHE A 58 -6.89 4.97 -0.13
C PHE A 58 -7.45 3.80 0.66
N ASN A 59 -8.67 3.96 1.17
CA ASN A 59 -9.37 2.84 1.77
C ASN A 59 -9.60 1.81 0.65
N PRO A 60 -9.19 0.54 0.79
CA PRO A 60 -9.31 -0.45 -0.28
C PRO A 60 -10.77 -0.74 -0.68
N ASN A 61 -11.75 -0.27 0.10
CA ASN A 61 -13.18 -0.30 -0.21
C ASN A 61 -13.73 1.00 -0.82
N ASP A 62 -12.97 2.10 -0.79
CA ASP A 62 -13.35 3.42 -1.36
C ASP A 62 -12.62 3.74 -2.67
N VAL A 63 -11.92 2.77 -3.29
CA VAL A 63 -11.40 2.94 -4.65
C VAL A 63 -12.56 2.88 -5.64
N GLY A 64 -13.12 4.06 -5.93
CA GLY A 64 -14.15 4.29 -6.94
C GLY A 64 -13.68 3.91 -8.34
N GLY A 65 -13.57 2.61 -8.61
CA GLY A 65 -13.15 2.09 -9.90
C GLY A 65 -11.62 2.05 -10.11
N LYS A 66 -11.22 1.22 -11.08
CA LYS A 66 -9.80 0.96 -11.42
C LYS A 66 -9.03 2.23 -11.85
N ALA A 67 -9.74 3.23 -12.37
CA ALA A 67 -9.15 4.49 -12.84
C ALA A 67 -8.57 5.33 -11.68
N ASP A 68 -9.27 5.41 -10.56
CA ASP A 68 -8.81 6.15 -9.37
C ASP A 68 -7.59 5.48 -8.75
N ALA A 69 -7.63 4.15 -8.64
CA ALA A 69 -6.49 3.36 -8.14
C ALA A 69 -5.26 3.50 -9.06
N ALA A 70 -5.46 3.46 -10.39
CA ALA A 70 -4.39 3.65 -11.36
C ALA A 70 -3.75 5.04 -11.25
N SER A 71 -4.55 6.09 -11.03
CA SER A 71 -4.08 7.47 -10.88
C SER A 71 -3.28 7.67 -9.58
N ALA A 72 -3.75 7.07 -8.48
CA ALA A 72 -3.04 7.08 -7.21
C ALA A 72 -1.66 6.41 -7.30
N VAL A 73 -1.57 5.23 -7.94
CA VAL A 73 -0.30 4.56 -8.20
C VAL A 73 0.61 5.46 -9.03
N ALA A 74 0.12 6.05 -10.12
CA ALA A 74 0.93 6.92 -10.99
C ALA A 74 1.54 8.12 -10.24
N ASP A 75 0.78 8.77 -9.34
CA ASP A 75 1.30 9.87 -8.51
C ASP A 75 2.47 9.42 -7.61
N VAL A 76 2.37 8.21 -7.01
CA VAL A 76 3.48 7.63 -6.24
C VAL A 76 4.69 7.41 -7.11
N LEU A 77 4.51 6.80 -8.30
CA LEU A 77 5.61 6.49 -9.19
C LEU A 77 6.37 7.76 -9.59
N ASN A 78 5.67 8.84 -9.91
CA ASN A 78 6.31 10.12 -10.26
C ASN A 78 7.17 10.65 -9.09
N LYS A 79 6.68 10.57 -7.85
CA LYS A 79 7.42 11.00 -6.66
C LYS A 79 8.64 10.12 -6.40
N VAL A 80 8.52 8.80 -6.54
CA VAL A 80 9.66 7.85 -6.34
C VAL A 80 10.71 8.04 -7.43
N VAL A 81 10.30 8.23 -8.68
CA VAL A 81 11.21 8.52 -9.79
C VAL A 81 12.01 9.78 -9.51
N ALA A 82 11.36 10.88 -9.08
CA ALA A 82 12.04 12.13 -8.72
C ALA A 82 13.05 11.93 -7.57
N LEU A 83 12.67 11.20 -6.52
CA LEU A 83 13.54 10.87 -5.40
C LEU A 83 14.81 10.14 -5.86
N VAL A 84 14.67 9.08 -6.66
CA VAL A 84 15.79 8.24 -7.11
C VAL A 84 16.65 8.93 -8.17
N GLN A 85 16.07 9.83 -8.96
CA GLN A 85 16.84 10.67 -9.89
C GLN A 85 17.74 11.69 -9.17
N GLY A 86 17.37 12.11 -7.95
CA GLY A 86 18.21 12.98 -7.12
C GLY A 86 19.37 12.27 -6.40
N LEU A 87 19.43 10.94 -6.41
CA LEU A 87 20.48 10.18 -5.74
C LEU A 87 21.77 10.16 -6.57
N ILE A 88 22.91 10.36 -5.90
CA ILE A 88 24.25 10.38 -6.51
C ILE A 88 24.85 8.96 -6.62
N ASP A 89 24.19 7.97 -6.00
CA ASP A 89 24.63 6.58 -5.91
C ASP A 89 24.80 5.88 -7.27
N GLY A 90 25.53 4.76 -7.27
CA GLY A 90 25.68 3.90 -8.43
C GLY A 90 24.35 3.30 -8.91
N ASP A 91 24.27 2.97 -10.20
CA ASP A 91 23.01 2.55 -10.84
C ASP A 91 22.36 1.34 -10.18
N THR A 92 23.13 0.36 -9.70
CA THR A 92 22.59 -0.82 -9.00
C THR A 92 21.89 -0.43 -7.69
N VAL A 93 22.51 0.42 -6.87
CA VAL A 93 21.93 0.89 -5.60
C VAL A 93 20.66 1.70 -5.87
N ARG A 94 20.69 2.55 -6.90
CA ARG A 94 19.51 3.31 -7.34
C ARG A 94 18.37 2.39 -7.78
N ARG A 95 18.64 1.29 -8.50
CA ARG A 95 17.61 0.30 -8.88
C ARG A 95 16.99 -0.36 -7.67
N GLN A 96 17.83 -0.84 -6.76
CA GLN A 96 17.37 -1.51 -5.55
C GLN A 96 16.50 -0.57 -4.73
N ARG A 97 16.94 0.68 -4.54
CA ARG A 97 16.14 1.67 -3.82
C ARG A 97 14.86 2.02 -4.56
N PHE A 98 14.89 2.13 -5.88
CA PHE A 98 13.70 2.41 -6.69
C PHE A 98 12.61 1.35 -6.53
N THR A 99 12.98 0.07 -6.63
CA THR A 99 12.01 -1.03 -6.47
C THR A 99 11.47 -1.11 -5.04
N GLN A 100 12.36 -1.00 -4.04
CA GLN A 100 12.02 -1.07 -2.63
C GLN A 100 11.07 0.07 -2.21
N GLU A 101 11.43 1.32 -2.52
CA GLU A 101 10.64 2.50 -2.19
C GLU A 101 9.29 2.48 -2.93
N THR A 102 9.28 2.07 -4.20
CA THR A 102 8.03 1.99 -4.97
C THR A 102 7.05 1.00 -4.35
N VAL A 103 7.49 -0.24 -4.08
CA VAL A 103 6.61 -1.25 -3.48
C VAL A 103 6.15 -0.81 -2.10
N ALA A 104 7.04 -0.23 -1.28
CA ALA A 104 6.70 0.24 0.06
C ALA A 104 5.69 1.39 0.05
N ALA A 105 5.88 2.38 -0.83
CA ALA A 105 5.00 3.54 -0.95
C ALA A 105 3.62 3.14 -1.53
N VAL A 106 3.59 2.34 -2.60
CA VAL A 106 2.33 1.84 -3.17
C VAL A 106 1.60 0.95 -2.18
N LYS A 107 2.30 0.06 -1.46
CA LYS A 107 1.67 -0.78 -0.43
C LYS A 107 1.04 0.05 0.69
N SER A 108 1.69 1.15 1.08
CA SER A 108 1.16 2.07 2.08
C SER A 108 -0.16 2.74 1.65
N GLN A 109 -0.35 2.93 0.34
CA GLN A 109 -1.62 3.41 -0.22
C GLN A 109 -2.70 2.33 -0.29
N PHE A 110 -2.32 1.07 -0.52
CA PHE A 110 -3.23 -0.06 -0.70
C PHE A 110 -2.97 -1.19 0.32
N PRO A 111 -3.21 -0.99 1.62
CA PRO A 111 -2.82 -1.94 2.67
C PRO A 111 -3.46 -3.33 2.51
N GLY A 112 -4.64 -3.40 1.89
CA GLY A 112 -5.38 -4.64 1.60
C GLY A 112 -5.06 -5.32 0.27
N LYS A 113 -4.05 -4.86 -0.48
CA LYS A 113 -3.65 -5.42 -1.78
C LYS A 113 -2.21 -5.90 -1.78
N ALA A 114 -1.92 -6.92 -2.57
CA ALA A 114 -0.55 -7.30 -2.91
C ALA A 114 0.01 -6.31 -3.94
N VAL A 115 1.29 -6.04 -3.85
CA VAL A 115 2.01 -5.14 -4.75
C VAL A 115 3.27 -5.84 -5.24
N VAL A 116 3.50 -5.80 -6.55
CA VAL A 116 4.71 -6.33 -7.19
C VAL A 116 5.24 -5.27 -8.14
N MET A 117 6.56 -5.09 -8.15
CA MET A 117 7.26 -4.32 -9.17
C MET A 117 8.30 -5.20 -9.85
N CYS A 118 8.37 -5.18 -11.18
CA CYS A 118 9.24 -6.07 -11.96
C CYS A 118 9.69 -5.42 -13.27
N ASN A 119 10.98 -5.52 -13.62
CA ASN A 119 11.52 -5.11 -14.93
C ASN A 119 11.89 -6.29 -15.86
N VAL A 120 11.78 -7.52 -15.40
CA VAL A 120 11.98 -8.72 -16.22
C VAL A 120 10.64 -9.26 -16.71
N GLY A 121 10.67 -10.28 -17.57
CA GLY A 121 9.46 -10.95 -18.04
C GLY A 121 8.66 -11.55 -16.88
N TYR A 122 7.34 -11.61 -17.03
CA TYR A 122 6.45 -12.28 -16.10
C TYR A 122 5.15 -12.72 -16.78
N THR A 123 4.43 -13.64 -16.13
CA THR A 123 3.07 -14.02 -16.48
C THR A 123 2.16 -13.83 -15.28
N THR A 124 0.87 -13.61 -15.53
CA THR A 124 -0.15 -13.55 -14.49
C THR A 124 -1.37 -14.39 -14.86
N THR A 125 -2.05 -14.90 -13.83
CA THR A 125 -3.40 -15.45 -13.95
C THR A 125 -4.33 -14.68 -13.00
N GLY A 126 -5.64 -14.70 -13.28
CA GLY A 126 -6.62 -13.95 -12.50
C GLY A 126 -6.71 -12.47 -12.91
N THR A 127 -7.41 -11.67 -12.09
CA THR A 127 -7.67 -10.27 -12.40
C THR A 127 -6.69 -9.35 -11.67
N ILE A 128 -5.88 -8.62 -12.42
CA ILE A 128 -5.07 -7.52 -11.88
C ILE A 128 -5.94 -6.26 -11.76
N ASP A 129 -5.81 -5.56 -10.62
CA ASP A 129 -6.56 -4.33 -10.35
C ASP A 129 -5.90 -3.14 -11.05
N VAL A 130 -4.57 -3.03 -10.93
CA VAL A 130 -3.76 -1.97 -11.52
C VAL A 130 -2.50 -2.54 -12.15
N VAL A 131 -2.19 -2.13 -13.38
CA VAL A 131 -0.87 -2.27 -13.99
C VAL A 131 -0.41 -0.88 -14.40
N GLN A 132 0.72 -0.43 -13.87
CA GLN A 132 1.31 0.86 -14.22
C GLN A 132 2.76 0.69 -14.65
N LYS A 133 3.12 1.33 -15.75
CA LYS A 133 4.50 1.35 -16.23
C LYS A 133 5.24 2.55 -15.66
N THR A 134 6.47 2.33 -15.24
CA THR A 134 7.37 3.41 -14.85
C THR A 134 8.77 3.14 -15.35
N SER A 135 9.58 4.19 -15.45
CA SER A 135 10.99 4.06 -15.76
C SER A 135 11.76 5.15 -15.04
N TYR A 136 13.05 4.92 -14.85
CA TYR A 136 13.95 5.98 -14.41
C TYR A 136 15.16 6.02 -15.34
N LYS A 137 15.77 7.21 -15.45
CA LYS A 137 17.00 7.40 -16.21
C LYS A 137 18.18 6.79 -15.45
N ALA A 138 18.71 5.70 -15.98
CA ALA A 138 19.99 5.17 -15.53
C ALA A 138 21.09 6.20 -15.81
N LYS A 139 22.09 6.26 -14.94
CA LYS A 139 23.25 7.16 -15.11
C LYS A 139 24.09 6.72 -16.30
N VAL A 140 24.16 5.41 -16.54
CA VAL A 140 24.84 4.81 -17.69
C VAL A 140 23.87 3.89 -18.44
N GLY A 141 23.74 4.10 -19.75
CA GLY A 141 22.96 3.25 -20.65
C GLY A 141 21.48 3.66 -20.81
N ALA A 142 20.67 2.70 -21.27
CA ALA A 142 19.25 2.91 -21.55
C ALA A 142 18.41 2.98 -20.27
N ASN A 143 17.24 3.63 -20.38
CA ASN A 143 16.24 3.64 -19.30
C ASN A 143 15.84 2.21 -18.92
N VAL A 144 15.62 2.00 -17.62
CA VAL A 144 15.09 0.73 -17.13
C VAL A 144 13.62 0.91 -16.84
N SER A 145 12.80 0.15 -17.54
CA SER A 145 11.34 0.16 -17.39
C SER A 145 10.90 -0.95 -16.46
N PHE A 146 9.92 -0.65 -15.62
CA PHE A 146 9.30 -1.56 -14.67
C PHE A 146 7.80 -1.50 -14.83
N ASP A 147 7.16 -2.64 -14.63
CA ASP A 147 5.73 -2.72 -14.39
C ASP A 147 5.47 -2.81 -12.89
N VAL A 148 4.47 -2.07 -12.41
CA VAL A 148 3.99 -2.08 -11.04
C VAL A 148 2.56 -2.61 -11.06
N LEU A 149 2.36 -3.74 -10.39
CA LEU A 149 1.09 -4.46 -10.34
C LEU A 149 0.51 -4.36 -8.93
N VAL A 150 -0.79 -4.08 -8.85
CA VAL A 150 -1.58 -4.14 -7.62
C VAL A 150 -2.72 -5.11 -7.82
N PHE A 151 -2.90 -6.06 -6.90
CA PHE A 151 -3.91 -7.10 -7.02
C PHE A 151 -4.36 -7.67 -5.67
N GLY A 152 -5.51 -8.34 -5.68
CA GLY A 152 -6.08 -9.05 -4.53
C GLY A 152 -5.81 -10.55 -4.57
N LYS A 153 -6.68 -11.31 -3.88
CA LYS A 153 -6.69 -12.78 -3.90
C LYS A 153 -7.17 -13.34 -5.26
N GLY A 154 -6.82 -14.58 -5.55
CA GLY A 154 -7.12 -15.29 -6.80
C GLY A 154 -6.19 -14.95 -7.97
N VAL A 155 -5.01 -14.41 -7.69
CA VAL A 155 -4.00 -14.00 -8.67
C VAL A 155 -2.72 -14.78 -8.45
N THR A 156 -2.22 -15.40 -9.52
CA THR A 156 -0.87 -15.93 -9.56
C THR A 156 0.01 -15.00 -10.40
N PHE A 157 1.20 -14.68 -9.89
CA PHE A 157 2.24 -13.97 -10.62
C PHE A 157 3.47 -14.87 -10.71
N THR A 158 4.04 -15.03 -11.90
CA THR A 158 5.24 -15.82 -12.11
C THR A 158 6.27 -15.02 -12.87
N ARG A 159 7.42 -14.77 -12.24
CA ARG A 159 8.56 -14.05 -12.83
C ARG A 159 9.37 -14.97 -13.73
N SER A 160 9.81 -14.45 -14.87
CA SER A 160 10.67 -15.12 -15.86
C SER A 160 11.92 -14.29 -16.08
N GLY A 161 12.94 -14.48 -15.23
CA GLY A 161 14.22 -13.79 -15.34
C GLY A 161 15.04 -13.82 -14.06
N ASP A 162 15.91 -12.84 -13.89
CA ASP A 162 16.78 -12.73 -12.71
C ASP A 162 16.09 -12.08 -11.53
N GLY A 163 16.48 -12.55 -10.35
CA GLY A 163 15.98 -12.09 -9.06
C GLY A 163 16.64 -10.82 -8.54
N GLY A 164 16.38 -10.52 -7.28
CA GLY A 164 17.00 -9.43 -6.53
C GLY A 164 16.32 -8.07 -6.69
N PHE A 165 16.56 -7.19 -5.72
CA PHE A 165 15.93 -5.87 -5.64
C PHE A 165 16.22 -4.98 -6.85
N GLN A 166 17.31 -5.19 -7.59
CA GLN A 166 17.56 -4.43 -8.81
C GLN A 166 16.55 -4.71 -9.93
N ASN A 167 15.86 -5.85 -9.86
CA ASN A 167 14.94 -6.32 -10.90
C ASN A 167 13.50 -6.36 -10.44
N TRP A 168 13.27 -6.75 -9.18
CA TRP A 168 11.92 -6.88 -8.66
C TRP A 168 11.84 -6.77 -7.14
N ALA A 169 10.66 -6.40 -6.67
CA ALA A 169 10.30 -6.41 -5.26
C ALA A 169 8.81 -6.68 -5.11
N TYR A 170 8.40 -7.19 -3.96
CA TYR A 170 6.99 -7.44 -3.67
C TYR A 170 6.64 -7.25 -2.19
N ASN A 171 5.36 -7.00 -1.93
CA ASN A 171 4.75 -7.10 -0.61
C ASN A 171 3.38 -7.75 -0.77
N LEU A 172 3.15 -8.85 -0.04
CA LEU A 172 1.93 -9.63 -0.15
C LEU A 172 0.92 -9.27 0.94
N ILE A 173 -0.32 -9.70 0.75
CA ILE A 173 -1.36 -9.68 1.79
C ILE A 173 -1.43 -11.04 2.48
N THR A 174 -2.05 -11.06 3.66
CA THR A 174 -2.28 -12.30 4.41
C THR A 174 -3.05 -13.32 3.57
N GLY A 175 -2.53 -14.54 3.54
CA GLY A 175 -3.08 -15.66 2.77
C GLY A 175 -2.43 -15.86 1.40
N CYS A 176 -1.61 -14.91 0.94
CA CYS A 176 -0.75 -15.15 -0.21
C CYS A 176 0.55 -15.85 0.23
N THR A 177 1.19 -16.52 -0.72
CA THR A 177 2.48 -17.19 -0.53
C THR A 177 3.47 -16.80 -1.62
N ALA A 178 4.75 -16.82 -1.28
CA ALA A 178 5.85 -16.65 -2.22
C ALA A 178 6.70 -17.93 -2.24
N ASN A 179 7.01 -18.43 -3.42
CA ASN A 179 7.91 -19.54 -3.65
C ASN A 179 8.85 -19.19 -4.80
N GLY A 180 9.98 -18.57 -4.47
CA GLY A 180 10.94 -18.03 -5.43
C GLY A 180 10.28 -17.03 -6.39
N ALA A 181 10.23 -17.38 -7.67
CA ALA A 181 9.64 -16.55 -8.72
C ALA A 181 8.09 -16.57 -8.76
N ASN A 182 7.44 -17.44 -7.99
CA ASN A 182 5.99 -17.61 -8.01
C ASN A 182 5.31 -17.01 -6.78
N LEU A 183 4.34 -16.12 -7.00
CA LEU A 183 3.51 -15.52 -5.97
C LEU A 183 2.06 -15.98 -6.18
N VAL A 184 1.47 -16.58 -5.16
CA VAL A 184 0.09 -17.07 -5.22
C VAL A 184 -0.73 -16.34 -4.17
N CYS A 185 -1.71 -15.58 -4.64
CA CYS A 185 -2.78 -14.94 -3.89
C CYS A 185 -4.10 -15.53 -4.37
#